data_AF-A0A6M3KNL2-F1
#
_entry.id   AF-A0A6M3KNL2-F1
#
_cell.length_a   1.000
_cell.length_b   1.000
_cell.length_c   1.000
_cell.angle_alpha   90.00
_cell.angle_beta   90.00
_cell.angle_gamma   90.00
#
_symmetry.space_group_name_H-M   'P 1'
#
loop_
_entity.id
_entity.type
_entity.pdbx_description
1 polymer ?
#
loop_
_entity_poly.entity_id
_entity_poly.type
_entity_poly.pdbx_seq_one_letter_code
_entity_poly.pdbx_strand_id
1 'polypeptide(L)'
;MGKVMRYLLAGHEPEDRIRDLLLLTDIRSEDLQDALVSHYSKGFPAKSVCVAYSIAPPNFSRGDARLNEVAGIVERIKERDWARFNYRLTDNLAITNDKKD
;
A
#
# COMPACT_ATOMS: atom_id res chain seq x y z
N MET A 1 21.35 -5.64 1.13
CA MET A 1 19.89 -5.78 1.23
C MET A 1 19.27 -5.13 0.01
N GLY A 2 18.55 -5.88 -0.83
CA GLY A 2 17.87 -5.32 -1.99
C GLY A 2 16.77 -4.34 -1.56
N LYS A 3 16.58 -3.27 -2.33
CA LYS A 3 15.52 -2.29 -2.12
C LYS A 3 14.16 -3.01 -2.19
N VAL A 4 13.44 -3.08 -1.08
CA VAL A 4 12.05 -3.60 -1.08
C VAL A 4 11.19 -2.61 -1.87
N MET A 5 10.49 -3.09 -2.89
CA MET A 5 9.58 -2.27 -3.66
C MET A 5 8.40 -1.84 -2.77
N ARG A 6 8.15 -0.53 -2.72
CA ARG A 6 7.06 0.06 -1.94
C ARG A 6 5.87 0.28 -2.86
N TYR A 7 4.77 -0.41 -2.57
CA TYR A 7 3.51 -0.31 -3.32
C TYR A 7 2.48 0.55 -2.59
N LEU A 8 2.68 0.78 -1.29
CA LEU A 8 1.80 1.58 -0.46
C LEU A 8 2.50 2.88 -0.07
N LEU A 9 1.75 3.98 -0.14
CA LEU A 9 2.25 5.31 0.24
C LEU A 9 1.60 5.78 1.56
N ALA A 10 2.43 6.03 2.57
CA ALA A 10 1.95 6.48 3.88
C ALA A 10 1.14 7.78 3.78
N GLY A 11 -0.06 7.80 4.36
CA GLY A 11 -0.99 8.94 4.34
C GLY A 11 -1.83 9.09 3.08
N HIS A 12 -1.72 8.16 2.12
CA HIS A 12 -2.39 8.24 0.82
C HIS A 12 -3.27 7.04 0.50
N GLU A 13 -3.30 6.02 1.36
CA GLU A 13 -4.11 4.83 1.14
C GLU A 13 -5.45 4.92 1.88
N PRO A 14 -6.59 4.74 1.20
CA PRO A 14 -7.89 4.59 1.87
C PRO A 14 -7.86 3.49 2.94
N GLU A 15 -8.56 3.70 4.06
CA GLU A 15 -8.56 2.76 5.19
C GLU A 15 -9.13 1.39 4.82
N ASP A 16 -10.23 1.36 4.07
CA ASP A 16 -10.86 0.15 3.54
C ASP A 16 -9.89 -0.67 2.70
N ARG A 17 -9.12 -0.03 1.80
CA ARG A 17 -8.08 -0.69 1.02
C ARG A 17 -7.03 -1.36 1.89
N ILE A 18 -6.56 -0.71 2.96
CA ILE A 18 -5.58 -1.30 3.86
C ILE A 18 -6.16 -2.47 4.64
N ARG A 19 -7.41 -2.36 5.11
CA ARG A 19 -8.13 -3.45 5.77
C ARG A 19 -8.29 -4.66 4.86
N ASP A 20 -8.66 -4.46 3.61
CA ASP A 20 -8.77 -5.53 2.61
C ASP A 20 -7.44 -6.23 2.35
N LEU A 21 -6.35 -5.46 2.24
CA LEU A 21 -5.01 -6.04 2.11
C LEU A 21 -4.61 -6.85 3.34
N LEU A 22 -4.97 -6.40 4.55
CA LEU A 22 -4.69 -7.13 5.79
C LEU A 22 -5.43 -8.48 5.85
N LEU A 23 -6.64 -8.59 5.28
CA LEU A 23 -7.36 -9.87 5.18
C LEU A 23 -6.60 -10.93 4.37
N LEU A 24 -5.75 -10.50 3.43
CA LEU A 24 -4.92 -11.37 2.60
C LEU A 24 -3.58 -11.74 3.27
N THR A 25 -3.34 -11.23 4.49
CA THR A 25 -2.15 -11.56 5.28
C THR A 25 -2.48 -12.56 6.40
N ASP A 26 -1.43 -13.07 7.04
CA ASP A 26 -1.46 -13.84 8.27
C ASP A 26 -1.34 -12.96 9.53
N ILE A 27 -1.39 -11.63 9.40
CA ILE A 27 -1.31 -10.69 10.53
C ILE A 27 -2.63 -10.74 11.31
N ARG A 28 -2.61 -11.33 12.51
CA ARG A 28 -3.80 -11.48 13.38
C ARG A 28 -3.87 -10.51 14.56
N SER A 29 -2.76 -9.84 14.89
CA SER A 29 -2.72 -8.85 15.97
C SER A 29 -3.51 -7.60 15.56
N GLU A 30 -4.60 -7.30 16.27
CA GLU A 30 -5.43 -6.12 16.04
C GLU A 30 -4.62 -4.82 16.19
N ASP A 31 -3.79 -4.71 17.24
CA ASP A 31 -2.90 -3.56 17.44
C ASP A 31 -1.97 -3.32 16.23
N LEU A 32 -1.39 -4.40 15.67
CA LEU A 32 -0.53 -4.29 14.50
C LEU A 32 -1.31 -3.89 13.25
N GLN A 33 -2.52 -4.42 13.08
CA GLN A 33 -3.42 -4.02 11.98
C GLN A 33 -3.75 -2.52 12.08
N ASP A 34 -4.14 -2.05 13.26
CA ASP A 34 -4.53 -0.65 13.50
C ASP A 34 -3.34 0.31 13.38
N ALA A 35 -2.14 -0.12 13.79
CA ALA A 35 -0.90 0.63 13.58
C ALA A 35 -0.56 0.78 12.09
N LEU A 36 -0.72 -0.29 11.30
CA LEU A 36 -0.49 -0.25 9.85
C LEU A 36 -1.53 0.64 9.14
N VAL A 37 -2.81 0.54 9.50
CA VAL A 37 -3.88 1.43 9.01
C VAL A 37 -3.57 2.89 9.36
N SER A 38 -3.18 3.16 10.60
CA SER A 38 -2.82 4.51 11.04
C SER A 38 -1.61 5.09 10.27
N HIS A 39 -0.62 4.25 9.98
CA HIS A 39 0.51 4.65 9.16
C HIS A 39 0.10 4.98 7.72
N TYR A 40 -0.66 4.09 7.09
CA TYR A 40 -0.97 4.17 5.66
C TYR A 40 -2.10 5.12 5.30
N SER A 41 -3.13 5.23 6.15
CA SER A 41 -4.29 6.08 5.87
C SER A 41 -4.17 7.48 6.47
N LYS A 42 -3.52 7.61 7.63
CA LYS A 42 -3.39 8.90 8.33
C LYS A 42 -1.99 9.52 8.19
N GLY A 43 -1.02 8.76 7.69
CA GLY A 43 0.35 9.26 7.46
C GLY A 43 1.19 9.35 8.73
N PHE A 44 0.77 8.73 9.83
CA PHE A 44 1.55 8.79 11.07
C PHE A 44 2.90 8.07 10.91
N PRO A 45 4.03 8.66 11.37
CA PRO A 45 5.33 8.02 11.27
C PRO A 45 5.37 6.66 11.97
N ALA A 46 6.07 5.69 11.38
CA ALA A 46 6.23 4.33 11.92
C ALA A 46 6.66 4.31 13.41
N LYS A 47 7.59 5.20 13.77
CA LYS A 47 8.05 5.34 15.17
C LYS A 47 6.93 5.76 16.11
N SER A 48 6.10 6.73 15.70
CA SER A 48 4.99 7.24 16.49
C SER A 48 3.90 6.19 16.69
N VAL A 49 3.54 5.44 15.64
CA VAL A 49 2.55 4.36 15.75
C VAL A 49 3.08 3.19 16.58
N CYS A 50 4.36 2.82 16.47
CA CYS A 50 4.94 1.78 17.33
C CYS A 50 4.80 2.11 18.82
N VAL A 51 5.01 3.37 19.18
CA VAL A 51 4.83 3.83 20.57
C VAL A 51 3.35 3.83 20.96
N ALA A 52 2.47 4.39 20.12
CA ALA A 52 1.05 4.52 20.42
C ALA A 52 0.35 3.16 20.63
N TYR A 53 0.72 2.15 19.84
CA TYR A 53 0.12 0.80 19.88
C TYR A 53 0.98 -0.21 20.67
N SER A 54 2.03 0.24 21.38
CA SER A 54 2.94 -0.64 22.14
C SER A 54 3.57 -1.78 21.32
N ILE A 55 3.90 -1.53 20.06
CA ILE A 55 4.47 -2.51 19.13
C ILE A 55 6.00 -2.36 19.08
N ALA A 56 6.72 -3.48 19.18
CA ALA A 56 8.15 -3.50 18.95
C ALA A 56 8.46 -3.11 17.48
N PRO A 57 9.39 -2.17 17.21
CA PRO A 57 9.70 -1.73 15.84
C PRO A 57 9.99 -2.86 14.83
N PRO A 58 10.67 -3.97 15.20
CA PRO A 58 10.85 -5.11 14.30
C PRO A 58 9.54 -5.81 13.91
N ASN A 59 8.53 -5.82 14.78
CA ASN A 59 7.22 -6.40 14.47
C ASN A 59 6.49 -5.53 13.46
N PHE A 60 6.50 -4.21 13.65
CA PHE A 60 5.95 -3.26 12.68
C PHE A 60 6.64 -3.40 11.33
N SER A 61 7.99 -3.40 11.30
CA SER A 61 8.76 -3.54 10.05
C SER A 61 8.44 -4.83 9.29
N ARG A 62 8.25 -5.96 10.00
CA ARG A 62 7.83 -7.23 9.37
C ARG A 62 6.41 -7.16 8.81
N GLY A 63 5.47 -6.60 9.57
CA GLY A 63 4.09 -6.41 9.12
C GLY A 63 4.00 -5.48 7.91
N ASP A 64 4.75 -4.38 7.96
CA ASP A 64 4.89 -3.38 6.89
C ASP A 64 5.44 -3.99 5.59
N ALA A 65 6.50 -4.80 5.69
CA ALA A 65 7.06 -5.52 4.56
C ALA A 65 6.05 -6.53 3.98
N ARG A 66 5.37 -7.30 4.83
CA ARG A 66 4.37 -8.30 4.40
C ARG A 66 3.18 -7.64 3.70
N LEU A 67 2.71 -6.53 4.23
CA LEU A 67 1.59 -5.79 3.64
C LEU A 67 1.96 -5.21 2.26
N ASN A 68 3.18 -4.68 2.11
CA ASN A 68 3.68 -4.23 0.80
C ASN A 68 3.82 -5.36 -0.21
N GLU A 69 4.25 -6.55 0.23
CA GLU A 69 4.34 -7.73 -0.63
C GLU A 69 2.96 -8.10 -1.21
N VAL A 70 1.94 -8.16 -0.34
CA VAL A 70 0.55 -8.45 -0.74
C VAL A 70 0.00 -7.35 -1.64
N ALA A 71 0.24 -6.08 -1.33
CA ALA A 71 -0.13 -4.97 -2.21
C ALA A 71 0.49 -5.14 -3.61
N GLY A 72 1.75 -5.54 -3.69
CA GLY A 72 2.41 -5.84 -4.96
C GLY A 72 1.80 -7.02 -5.72
N ILE A 73 1.32 -8.06 -5.03
CA ILE A 73 0.57 -9.15 -5.65
C ILE A 73 -0.73 -8.62 -6.27
N VAL A 74 -1.47 -7.80 -5.52
CA VAL A 74 -2.74 -7.21 -5.98
C VAL A 74 -2.52 -6.31 -7.19
N GLU A 75 -1.49 -5.46 -7.20
CA GLU A 75 -1.19 -4.61 -8.37
C GLU A 75 -0.81 -5.43 -9.60
N ARG A 76 -0.03 -6.52 -9.45
CA ARG A 76 0.27 -7.42 -10.58
C ARG A 76 -0.98 -8.15 -11.11
N ILE A 77 -1.94 -8.46 -10.25
CA ILE A 77 -3.22 -9.04 -10.68
C ILE A 77 -3.99 -8.01 -11.52
N LYS A 78 -4.12 -6.78 -11.02
CA LYS A 78 -4.78 -5.68 -11.73
C LYS A 78 -4.14 -5.40 -13.09
N GLU A 79 -2.81 -5.34 -13.17
CA GLU A 79 -2.08 -5.18 -14.44
C GLU A 79 -2.47 -6.25 -15.46
N ARG A 80 -2.58 -7.52 -15.04
CA ARG A 80 -2.98 -8.63 -15.92
C ARG A 80 -4.45 -8.57 -16.31
N ASP A 81 -5.32 -8.20 -15.38
CA ASP A 81 -6.75 -8.11 -15.64
C ASP A 81 -7.07 -6.93 -16.56
N TRP A 82 -6.44 -5.78 -16.35
CA TRP A 82 -6.58 -4.61 -17.23
C TRP A 82 -6.02 -4.84 -18.62
N ALA A 83 -4.96 -5.65 -18.78
CA ALA A 83 -4.46 -6.03 -20.10
C ALA A 83 -5.54 -6.74 -20.95
N ARG A 84 -6.51 -7.44 -20.34
CA ARG A 84 -7.62 -8.08 -21.06
C ARG A 84 -8.62 -7.08 -21.63
N PHE A 85 -8.72 -5.89 -21.05
CA PHE A 85 -9.64 -4.84 -21.50
C PHE A 85 -9.00 -3.89 -22.53
N ASN A 86 -7.82 -4.23 -23.06
CA ASN A 86 -7.03 -3.42 -23.99
C ASN A 86 -6.72 -2.00 -23.47
N TYR A 87 -6.74 -1.80 -22.16
CA TYR A 87 -6.35 -0.55 -21.54
C TYR A 87 -4.82 -0.48 -21.48
N ARG A 88 -4.21 0.27 -22.39
CA ARG A 88 -2.79 0.59 -22.30
C ARG A 88 -2.66 1.86 -21.48
N LEU A 89 -1.88 1.81 -20.39
CA LEU A 89 -1.57 2.98 -19.55
C LEU A 89 -0.96 4.15 -20.36
N THR A 90 -0.48 3.89 -21.58
CA THR A 90 0.04 4.88 -22.53
C THR A 90 -1.04 5.78 -23.14
N ASP A 91 -2.31 5.38 -23.13
CA ASP A 91 -3.34 6.06 -23.92
C ASP A 91 -3.83 7.35 -23.23
N ASN A 92 -3.59 7.50 -21.92
CA ASN A 92 -3.94 8.71 -21.15
C ASN A 92 -2.84 9.77 -21.09
N LEU A 93 -1.63 9.49 -21.58
CA LEU A 93 -0.55 10.50 -21.68
C LEU A 93 -0.73 11.44 -22.89
N ALA A 94 -1.66 11.13 -23.81
CA ALA A 94 -1.93 11.92 -25.00
C ALA A 94 -2.85 13.14 -24.77
N ILE A 95 -3.41 13.35 -23.57
CA ILE A 95 -4.45 14.36 -23.33
C ILE A 95 -3.89 15.76 -22.97
N THR A 96 -2.58 15.93 -22.74
CA THR A 96 -2.04 17.23 -22.24
C THR A 96 -1.35 18.13 -23.26
N ASN A 97 -1.36 17.85 -24.57
CA ASN A 97 -0.66 18.69 -25.55
C ASN A 97 -1.55 19.39 -26.61
N ASP A 98 -2.82 19.64 -26.30
CA ASP A 98 -3.71 20.47 -27.15
C ASP A 98 -4.27 21.70 -26.42
N LYS A 99 -3.37 22.52 -25.86
CA LYS A 99 -3.63 23.96 -25.69
C LYS A 99 -2.60 24.73 -26.48
N LYS A 100 -2.92 24.93 -27.76
CA LYS A 100 -2.25 25.86 -28.66
C LYS A 100 -3.08 27.15 -28.65
N ASP A 101 -2.66 28.11 -27.83
CA ASP A 101 -2.97 29.53 -28.00
C ASP A 101 -1.74 30.21 -28.61
#